data_AF-A0A2S8VYU7-F1
#
_entry.id   AF-A0A2S8VYU7-F1
#
_cell.length_a   1.000
_cell.length_b   1.000
_cell.length_c   1.000
_cell.angle_alpha   90.00
_cell.angle_beta   90.00
_cell.angle_gamma   90.00
#
_symmetry.space_group_name_H-M   'P 1'
#
loop_
_entity.id
_entity.type
_entity.pdbx_description
1 polymer ?
#
loop_
_entity_poly.entity_id
_entity_poly.type
_entity_poly.pdbx_seq_one_letter_code
_entity_poly.pdbx_strand_id
1 'polypeptide(L)' 'MRPRKFEYLFSIKVFYRDKTEDLNVTVHNRKKMSDEKDFYKIAEMITKDLNADKVVIIGWKFLRAKRAL' A
#
# COMPACT_ATOMS: atom_id res chain seq x y z
N MET A 1 -6.10 -25.46 5.03
CA MET A 1 -5.04 -24.48 5.42
C MET A 1 -5.71 -23.13 5.66
N ARG A 2 -5.58 -22.49 6.84
CA ARG A 2 -6.20 -21.16 7.08
C ARG A 2 -5.49 -20.08 6.25
N PRO A 3 -6.22 -19.13 5.61
CA PRO A 3 -5.60 -18.09 4.80
C PRO A 3 -4.74 -17.16 5.66
N ARG A 4 -3.53 -16.85 5.17
CA ARG A 4 -2.61 -15.89 5.78
C ARG A 4 -2.95 -14.48 5.28
N LYS A 5 -2.88 -13.49 6.16
CA LYS A 5 -2.93 -12.06 5.82
C LYS A 5 -1.55 -11.48 6.06
N PHE A 6 -1.03 -10.77 5.06
CA PHE A 6 0.27 -10.11 5.08
C PHE A 6 0.05 -8.61 5.20
N GLU A 7 0.69 -7.99 6.18
CA GLU A 7 0.54 -6.57 6.50
C GLU A 7 1.81 -5.83 6.13
N TYR A 8 1.65 -4.71 5.42
CA TYR A 8 2.73 -3.86 4.93
C TYR A 8 2.45 -2.41 5.30
N LEU A 9 3.49 -1.68 5.67
CA LEU A 9 3.45 -0.24 5.83
C LEU A 9 4.05 0.41 4.60
N PHE A 10 3.35 1.35 3.99
CA PHE A 10 3.80 2.15 2.86
C PHE A 10 3.94 3.60 3.28
N SER A 11 5.12 4.16 3.09
CA SER A 11 5.34 5.60 3.16
C SER A 11 5.18 6.16 1.77
N ILE A 12 4.20 7.05 1.59
CA ILE A 12 3.81 7.58 0.28
C ILE A 12 3.80 9.10 0.32
N LYS A 13 4.10 9.70 -0.82
CA LYS A 13 3.83 11.11 -1.11
C LYS A 13 2.67 11.18 -2.09
N VAL A 14 1.64 11.90 -1.69
CA VAL A 14 0.39 12.04 -2.44
C VAL A 14 0.34 13.45 -3.00
N PHE A 15 0.10 13.55 -4.29
CA PHE A 15 -0.04 14.80 -5.01
C PHE A 15 -1.49 14.98 -5.39
N TYR A 16 -2.06 16.06 -4.87
CA TYR A 16 -3.34 16.60 -5.26
C TYR A 16 -3.09 17.87 -6.08
N ARG A 17 -4.13 18.32 -6.80
CA ARG A 17 -4.07 19.50 -7.66
C ARG A 17 -3.47 20.74 -6.98
N ASP A 18 -3.80 20.96 -5.71
CA ASP A 18 -3.43 22.18 -4.97
C ASP A 18 -2.51 21.91 -3.76
N LYS A 19 -2.18 20.65 -3.47
CA LYS A 19 -1.39 20.28 -2.28
C LYS A 19 -0.62 18.98 -2.45
N THR A 20 0.45 18.84 -1.67
CA THR A 20 1.22 17.61 -1.55
C THR A 20 1.25 17.19 -0.09
N GLU A 21 1.03 15.90 0.18
CA GLU A 21 0.99 15.35 1.53
C GLU A 21 1.84 14.09 1.63
N ASP A 22 2.56 13.95 2.74
CA ASP A 22 3.28 12.72 3.08
C ASP A 22 2.42 11.89 4.05
N LEU A 23 2.13 10.65 3.67
CA LEU A 23 1.25 9.75 4.41
C LEU A 23 1.90 8.38 4.64
N ASN A 24 1.51 7.74 5.74
CA ASN A 24 1.83 6.34 6.00
C ASN A 24 0.55 5.51 5.93
N VAL A 25 0.51 4.53 5.02
CA VAL A 25 -0.67 3.69 4.77
C VAL A 25 -0.36 2.23 5.08
N THR A 26 -1.21 1.59 5.86
CA THR A 26 -1.09 0.15 6.15
C THR A 26 -1.97 -0.65 5.20
N VAL A 27 -1.35 -1.53 4.43
CA VAL A 27 -2.00 -2.37 3.43
C VAL A 27 -2.02 -3.82 3.88
N HIS A 28 -3.18 -4.46 3.75
CA HIS A 28 -3.37 -5.87 4.05
C HIS A 28 -3.60 -6.66 2.77
N ASN A 29 -2.71 -7.60 2.48
CA ASN A 29 -2.80 -8.46 1.32
C ASN A 29 -2.98 -9.93 1.72
N ARG A 30 -3.74 -10.71 0.93
CA ARG A 30 -3.93 -12.15 1.14
C ARG A 30 -2.75 -12.98 0.65
N LYS A 31 -1.95 -12.42 -0.26
CA LYS A 31 -0.71 -13.01 -0.76
C LYS A 31 0.47 -12.16 -0.33
N LYS A 32 1.64 -12.79 -0.21
CA LYS A 32 2.88 -12.05 0.02
C LYS A 32 3.17 -11.25 -1.26
N MET A 33 3.49 -9.96 -1.13
CA MET A 33 3.97 -9.18 -2.26
C MET A 33 5.36 -9.68 -2.61
N SER A 34 5.54 -10.06 -3.87
CA SER A 34 6.83 -10.54 -4.38
C SER A 34 7.31 -9.75 -5.58
N ASP A 35 6.38 -9.14 -6.34
CA ASP A 35 6.67 -8.63 -7.66
C ASP A 35 6.36 -7.13 -7.75
N GLU A 36 7.05 -6.43 -8.65
CA GLU A 36 6.84 -5.00 -8.92
C GLU A 36 5.38 -4.68 -9.28
N LYS A 37 4.70 -5.62 -9.95
CA LYS A 37 3.27 -5.51 -10.32
C LYS A 37 2.36 -5.34 -9.10
N ASP A 38 2.69 -5.98 -7.98
CA ASP A 38 1.92 -5.82 -6.75
C ASP A 38 2.02 -4.38 -6.23
N PHE A 39 3.21 -3.77 -6.32
CA PHE A 39 3.43 -2.38 -5.89
C PHE A 39 2.63 -1.38 -6.73
N TYR A 40 2.63 -1.54 -8.06
CA TYR A 40 1.81 -0.71 -8.94
C TYR A 40 0.32 -0.83 -8.61
N LYS A 41 -0.15 -2.05 -8.36
CA LYS A 41 -1.55 -2.26 -7.97
C LYS A 41 -1.90 -1.59 -6.64
N ILE A 42 -1.00 -1.62 -5.66
CA ILE A 42 -1.19 -0.90 -4.40
C ILE A 42 -1.20 0.61 -4.62
N ALA A 43 -0.27 1.15 -5.41
CA ALA A 43 -0.24 2.57 -5.72
C ALA A 43 -1.54 3.02 -6.42
N GLU A 44 -2.01 2.24 -7.40
CA GLU A 44 -3.27 2.51 -8.09
C GLU A 44 -4.47 2.49 -7.14
N MET A 45 -4.55 1.49 -6.25
CA MET A 45 -5.59 1.40 -5.23
C MET A 45 -5.59 2.63 -4.32
N ILE A 46 -4.43 3.00 -3.77
CA ILE A 46 -4.28 4.17 -2.90
C ILE A 46 -4.66 5.46 -3.64
N THR A 47 -4.26 5.59 -4.91
CA THR A 47 -4.55 6.78 -5.73
C THR A 47 -6.06 6.94 -5.93
N LYS A 48 -6.77 5.84 -6.21
CA LYS A 48 -8.23 5.82 -6.33
C LYS A 48 -8.93 6.08 -4.99
N ASP A 49 -8.49 5.43 -3.92
CA ASP A 49 -9.10 5.57 -2.58
C ASP A 49 -8.96 7.00 -2.03
N LEU A 50 -7.81 7.65 -2.28
CA LEU A 50 -7.55 9.01 -1.85
C LEU A 50 -8.03 10.08 -2.84
N ASN A 51 -8.52 9.69 -4.01
CA ASN A 51 -8.86 10.58 -5.12
C ASN A 51 -7.72 11.57 -5.43
N ALA A 52 -6.50 11.06 -5.50
CA ALA A 52 -5.29 11.83 -5.75
C ALA A 52 -4.92 11.79 -7.24
N ASP A 53 -4.21 12.82 -7.71
CA ASP A 53 -3.72 12.87 -9.10
C ASP A 53 -2.52 11.94 -9.30
N LYS A 54 -1.66 11.84 -8.28
CA LYS A 54 -0.48 10.98 -8.32
C LYS A 54 -0.10 10.52 -6.92
N VAL A 55 0.35 9.27 -6.81
CA VAL A 55 0.96 8.72 -5.60
C VAL A 55 2.36 8.23 -5.93
N VAL A 56 3.33 8.59 -5.09
CA VAL A 56 4.70 8.10 -5.16
C VAL A 56 4.97 7.31 -3.89
N ILE A 57 5.32 6.03 -4.03
CA ILE A 57 5.78 5.21 -2.91
C ILE A 57 7.24 5.59 -2.62
N ILE A 58 7.50 6.13 -1.44
CA ILE A 58 8.84 6.50 -0.98
C ILE A 58 9.52 5.30 -0.32
N GLY A 59 8.74 4.48 0.38
CA GLY A 59 9.26 3.31 1.08
C GLY A 59 8.16 2.34 1.45
N TRP A 60 8.57 1.10 1.72
CA TRP A 60 7.67 0.08 2.21
C TRP A 60 8.37 -0.83 3.20
N LYS A 61 7.60 -1.35 4.15
CA LYS A 61 8.09 -2.28 5.17
C LYS A 61 7.08 -3.40 5.38
N PHE A 62 7.52 -4.64 5.27
CA PHE A 62 6.73 -5.77 5.72
C PHE A 62 6.64 -5.75 7.26
N LEU A 63 5.41 -5.76 7.78
CA LEU A 63 5.17 -5.72 9.21
C LEU A 63 5.02 -7.13 9.80
N ARG A 64 4.05 -7.90 9.31
CA ARG A 64 3.77 -9.25 9.85
C ARG A 64 2.87 -10.08 8.93
N ALA A 65 2.92 -11.39 9.13
CA ALA A 65 1.95 -12.33 8.58
C ALA A 65 1.04 -12.85 9.71
N LYS A 66 -0.23 -12.44 9.72
CA LYS A 66 -1.25 -12.95 10.65
C LYS A 66 -2.00 -14.11 10.02
N ARG A 67 -2.33 -15.14 10.81
CA ARG A 67 -3.33 -16.14 10.40
C ARG A 67 -4.72 -15.54 10.67
N ALA A 68 -5.67 -15.70 9.74
CA ALA A 68 -7.07 -15.40 10.06
C ALA A 68 -7.48 -16.28 11.26
N LEU A 69 -8.01 -15.66 12.31
CA LEU A 69 -8.48 -16.34 13.53
C LEU A 69 -9.54 -17.37 13.16
#